data_AF-A0A842Q3H9-F1
#
_entry.id   AF-A0A842Q3H9-F1
#
_cell.length_a   1.000
_cell.length_b   1.000
_cell.length_c   1.000
_cell.angle_alpha   90.00
_cell.angle_beta   90.00
_cell.angle_gamma   90.00
#
_symmetry.space_group_name_H-M   'P 1'
#
loop_
_entity.id
_entity.type
_entity.pdbx_description
1 polymer ?
#
loop_
_entity_poly.entity_id
_entity_poly.type
_entity_poly.pdbx_seq_one_letter_code
_entity_poly.pdbx_strand_id
1 'polypeptide(L)' 'MKKALLMIDRGSREANVREELEDICSIAKRKGKYDYANYCFLEVLPPYIEEGIKKCIENGADFITIMPYFL' A
#
# COMPACT_ATOMS: atom_id res chain seq x y z
N MET A 1 0.42 12.42 15.07
CA MET A 1 1.29 11.58 14.24
C MET A 1 0.40 10.75 13.33
N LYS A 2 0.31 11.11 12.06
CA LYS A 2 -0.44 10.40 11.03
C LYS A 2 0.35 9.18 10.57
N LYS A 3 -0.23 7.99 10.71
CA LYS A 3 0.40 6.73 10.32
C LYS A 3 -0.15 6.27 8.98
N ALA A 4 0.75 5.97 8.04
CA ALA A 4 0.42 5.31 6.79
C ALA A 4 0.90 3.85 6.80
N LEU A 5 0.15 2.98 6.13
CA LEU A 5 0.58 1.63 5.76
C LEU A 5 0.77 1.58 4.25
N LEU A 6 1.93 1.10 3.81
CA LEU A 6 2.21 0.81 2.40
C LEU A 6 2.52 -0.68 2.25
N MET A 7 1.60 -1.41 1.62
CA MET A 7 1.83 -2.80 1.23
C MET A 7 2.64 -2.86 -0.07
N ILE A 8 3.63 -3.75 -0.12
CA ILE A 8 4.47 -3.96 -1.30
C ILE A 8 4.26 -5.38 -1.79
N ASP A 9 3.54 -5.52 -2.90
CA ASP A 9 3.40 -6.79 -3.61
C ASP A 9 4.43 -6.86 -4.76
N ARG A 10 4.67 -8.04 -5.33
CA ARG A 10 5.52 -8.17 -6.52
C ARG A 10 4.90 -7.46 -7.73
N GLY A 11 3.58 -7.51 -7.82
CA GLY A 11 2.74 -7.08 -8.93
C GLY A 11 2.29 -8.25 -9.79
N SER A 12 1.12 -8.09 -10.39
CA SER A 12 0.50 -9.05 -11.30
C SER A 12 -0.19 -8.32 -12.46
N ARG A 13 -0.33 -9.01 -13.59
CA ARG A 13 -1.14 -8.56 -14.73
C ARG A 13 -2.60 -8.99 -14.61
N GLU A 14 -2.90 -9.90 -13.68
CA GLU A 14 -4.26 -10.32 -13.38
C GLU A 14 -5.03 -9.16 -12.75
N ALA A 15 -6.21 -8.86 -13.32
CA ALA A 15 -6.99 -7.68 -12.92
C ALA A 15 -7.48 -7.76 -11.47
N ASN A 16 -7.80 -8.96 -10.99
CA ASN A 16 -8.31 -9.20 -9.63
C ASN A 16 -7.30 -8.84 -8.53
N VAL A 17 -5.99 -8.91 -8.79
CA VAL A 17 -4.97 -8.64 -7.77
C VAL A 17 -5.05 -7.21 -7.25
N ARG A 18 -5.42 -6.24 -8.09
CA ARG A 18 -5.60 -4.85 -7.66
C ARG A 18 -6.80 -4.70 -6.74
N GLU A 19 -7.93 -5.31 -7.10
CA GLU A 19 -9.16 -5.28 -6.30
C GLU A 19 -8.93 -5.96 -4.93
N GLU A 20 -8.26 -7.11 -4.91
CA GLU A 20 -7.91 -7.81 -3.68
C GLU A 20 -6.98 -6.98 -2.77
N LEU A 21 -5.95 -6.33 -3.33
CA LEU A 21 -5.06 -5.45 -2.57
C LEU A 21 -5.79 -4.21 -2.02
N GLU A 22 -6.75 -3.65 -2.76
CA GLU A 22 -7.60 -2.56 -2.27
C GLU A 22 -8.43 -2.98 -1.06
N ASP A 23 -9.06 -4.17 -1.14
CA ASP A 23 -9.84 -4.73 -0.04
C ASP A 23 -8.98 -5.01 1.19
N ILE A 24 -7.80 -5.61 1.00
CA ILE A 24 -6.84 -5.88 2.07
C ILE A 24 -6.37 -4.56 2.71
N CYS A 25 -6.03 -3.54 1.91
CA CYS A 25 -5.64 -2.21 2.41
C CYS A 25 -6.76 -1.56 3.22
N SER A 26 -8.01 -1.66 2.77
CA SER A 26 -9.19 -1.15 3.47
C SER A 26 -9.39 -1.82 4.83
N ILE A 27 -9.26 -3.15 4.89
CA ILE A 27 -9.33 -3.91 6.13
C ILE A 27 -8.18 -3.54 7.06
N ALA A 28 -6.95 -3.49 6.56
CA ALA A 28 -5.75 -3.16 7.32
C ALA A 28 -5.82 -1.74 7.89
N LYS A 29 -6.34 -0.77 7.12
CA LYS A 29 -6.59 0.59 7.57
C LYS A 29 -7.48 0.61 8.81
N ARG A 30 -8.65 -0.05 8.71
CA ARG A 30 -9.64 -0.08 9.80
C ARG A 30 -9.13 -0.82 11.03
N LYS A 31 -8.60 -2.03 10.85
CA LYS A 31 -8.14 -2.88 11.96
C LYS A 31 -6.85 -2.37 12.61
N GLY A 32 -5.91 -1.86 11.83
CA GLY A 32 -4.62 -1.35 12.29
C GLY A 32 -4.65 0.11 12.78
N LYS A 33 -5.80 0.78 12.68
CA LYS A 33 -5.97 2.21 13.01
C LYS A 33 -4.90 3.07 12.32
N TYR A 34 -4.78 2.90 11.00
CA TYR A 34 -3.95 3.74 10.14
C TYR A 34 -4.80 4.88 9.56
N ASP A 35 -4.20 6.06 9.41
CA ASP A 35 -4.85 7.22 8.78
C ASP A 35 -4.92 7.04 7.26
N TYR A 36 -3.93 6.35 6.69
CA TYR A 36 -3.82 6.02 5.28
C TYR A 36 -3.32 4.58 5.11
N ALA A 37 -3.87 3.84 4.15
CA ALA A 37 -3.34 2.54 3.75
C ALA A 37 -3.47 2.40 2.24
N ASN A 38 -2.41 1.94 1.58
CA ASN A 38 -2.41 1.70 0.15
C ASN A 38 -1.35 0.64 -0.21
N TYR A 39 -1.29 0.26 -1.48
CA TYR A 39 -0.33 -0.69 -2.02
C TYR A 39 0.51 -0.08 -3.15
N CYS A 40 1.66 -0.69 -3.38
CA CYS A 40 2.48 -0.51 -4.56
C CYS A 40 3.16 -1.84 -4.92
N PHE A 41 3.91 -1.82 -6.03
CA PHE A 41 4.48 -3.00 -6.62
C PHE A 41 6.01 -2.90 -6.75
N LEU A 42 6.69 -4.04 -6.78
CA LEU A 42 8.13 -4.09 -7.04
C LEU A 42 8.48 -3.90 -8.51
N GLU A 43 7.85 -4.66 -9.41
CA GLU A 43 8.40 -4.81 -10.76
C GLU A 43 7.36 -4.93 -11.89
N VAL A 44 6.21 -5.56 -11.66
CA VAL A 44 5.36 -5.99 -12.81
C VAL A 44 4.59 -4.85 -13.45
N LEU A 45 3.91 -4.03 -12.65
CA LEU A 45 3.12 -2.88 -13.12
C LEU A 45 3.16 -1.77 -12.05
N PRO A 46 3.02 -0.48 -12.43
CA PRO A 46 2.92 0.62 -11.46
C PRO A 46 1.58 0.59 -10.69
N PRO A 47 1.50 1.24 -9.51
CA PRO A 47 2.52 2.16 -8.94
C PRO A 47 3.70 1.43 -8.28
N TYR A 48 4.92 1.96 -8.44
CA TYR A 48 6.14 1.42 -7.83
C TYR A 48 6.41 1.99 -6.43
N ILE A 49 7.41 1.45 -5.73
CA ILE A 49 7.76 1.82 -4.34
C ILE A 49 7.91 3.33 -4.16
N GLU A 50 8.64 4.00 -5.05
CA GLU A 50 8.85 5.46 -4.99
C GLU A 50 7.51 6.22 -5.06
N GLU A 51 6.63 5.83 -5.99
CA GLU A 51 5.31 6.43 -6.15
C GLU A 51 4.41 6.14 -4.93
N GLY A 52 4.49 4.94 -4.37
CA GLY A 52 3.77 4.55 -3.16
C GLY A 52 4.18 5.39 -1.95
N ILE A 53 5.49 5.57 -1.73
CA ILE A 53 6.03 6.40 -0.65
C ILE A 53 5.62 7.86 -0.86
N LYS A 54 5.75 8.39 -2.08
CA LYS A 54 5.35 9.76 -2.42
C LYS A 54 3.88 9.99 -2.09
N LYS A 55 2.99 9.06 -2.46
CA LYS A 55 1.56 9.14 -2.11
C LYS A 55 1.32 9.14 -0.61
N CYS A 56 2.06 8.34 0.17
CA CYS A 56 1.96 8.40 1.64
C CYS A 56 2.34 9.79 2.18
N ILE A 57 3.43 10.38 1.68
CA ILE A 57 3.89 11.73 2.06
C ILE A 57 2.86 12.80 1.67
N GLU A 58 2.33 12.75 0.46
CA GLU A 58 1.28 13.67 -0.03
C GLU A 58 -0.01 13.58 0.80
N ASN A 59 -0.30 12.41 1.39
CA ASN A 59 -1.41 12.22 2.32
C ASN A 59 -1.09 12.67 3.77
N GLY A 60 0.10 13.27 3.98
CA GLY A 60 0.54 13.83 5.26
C GLY A 60 0.97 12.78 6.27
N ALA A 61 1.54 11.65 5.83
CA ALA A 61 2.07 10.65 6.74
C ALA A 61 3.31 11.17 7.49
N ASP A 62 3.28 11.11 8.82
CA ASP A 62 4.45 11.37 9.69
C ASP A 62 5.28 10.09 9.91
N PHE A 63 4.63 8.93 9.73
CA PHE A 63 5.23 7.61 9.91
C PHE A 63 4.65 6.65 8.87
N ILE A 64 5.51 5.89 8.19
CA ILE A 64 5.11 4.92 7.18
C ILE A 64 5.54 3.52 7.63
N THR A 65 4.57 2.64 7.85
CA THR A 65 4.82 1.20 7.97
C THR A 65 4.93 0.60 6.58
N ILE A 66 6.06 -0.02 6.27
CA ILE A 66 6.23 -0.80 5.04
C ILE A 66 5.91 -2.27 5.34
N MET A 67 4.99 -2.85 4.58
CA MET A 67 4.60 -4.26 4.69
C MET A 67 4.89 -5.01 3.38
N PRO A 68 6.03 -5.73 3.31
CA PRO A 68 6.25 -6.77 2.30
C PRO A 68 5.06 -7.75 2.29
N TYR A 69 4.33 -7.84 1.18
CA TYR A 69 3.21 -8.76 1.00
C TYR A 69 3.62 -9.82 -0.02
N PHE A 70 4.22 -10.90 0.50
CA PHE A 70 4.65 -12.07 -0.27
C PHE A 70 4.12 -13.32 0.45
N LEU A 71 3.61 -14.27 -0.32
CA LEU A 71 3.25 -15.62 0.16
C LEU A 71 4.41 -16.59 -0.03
#